data_AF-A0A1Q2YM80-F1
#
_entry.id   AF-A0A1Q2YM80-F1
#
_cell.length_a   1.000
_cell.length_b   1.000
_cell.length_c   1.000
_cell.angle_alpha   90.00
_cell.angle_beta   90.00
_cell.angle_gamma   90.00
#
_symmetry.space_group_name_H-M   'P 1'
#
loop_
_entity.id
_entity.type
_entity.pdbx_description
1 polymer ?
#
loop_
_entity_poly.entity_id
_entity_poly.type
_entity_poly.pdbx_seq_one_letter_code
_entity_poly.pdbx_strand_id
1 'polypeptide(L)'
;MATYGLSHTINTRVGNDFIRGVSGGERKRVSIAEASLCGANIQCWDNATRGLDAATALEFVRALKISAHILDTTPLIAIYQCSQDAYDLFDNVVLLYEGYQIYFGPGNKAKAYFENMGYECPDRQTTADFLTSITSPAQREAKKGWEEKVPKTPKEFEAYWKNSREYSQLIEDIDDYLEECRPLLSVSLT
;
A
#
# COMPACT_ATOMS: atom_id res chain seq x y z
N MET A 1 16.25 5.20 15.75
CA MET A 1 17.04 3.99 16.13
C MET A 1 16.20 2.97 16.89
N ALA A 2 15.57 3.31 18.03
CA ALA A 2 14.71 2.38 18.77
C ALA A 2 13.50 1.89 17.97
N THR A 3 12.86 2.78 17.21
CA THR A 3 11.71 2.49 16.34
C THR A 3 11.96 1.37 15.32
N TYR A 4 13.21 1.19 14.89
CA TYR A 4 13.58 0.17 13.88
C TYR A 4 14.27 -1.06 14.50
N GLY A 5 14.25 -1.19 15.83
CA GLY A 5 14.91 -2.31 16.52
C GLY A 5 16.41 -2.39 16.24
N LEU A 6 17.09 -1.24 16.18
CA LEU A 6 18.53 -1.13 15.90
C LEU A 6 19.35 -0.61 17.09
N SER A 7 18.73 -0.40 18.26
CA SER A 7 19.40 0.15 19.43
C SER A 7 20.59 -0.70 19.90
N HIS A 8 20.48 -2.03 19.85
CA HIS A 8 21.54 -2.94 20.28
C HIS A 8 22.72 -3.03 19.30
N THR A 9 22.55 -2.56 18.06
CA THR A 9 23.59 -2.59 17.02
C THR A 9 24.17 -1.21 16.68
N ILE A 10 23.91 -0.18 17.50
CA ILE A 10 24.28 1.21 17.15
C ILE A 10 25.79 1.41 16.89
N ASN A 11 26.64 0.64 17.59
CA ASN A 11 28.10 0.69 17.44
C ASN A 11 28.66 -0.47 16.58
N THR A 12 27.78 -1.24 15.93
CA THR A 12 28.17 -2.35 15.05
C THR A 12 28.26 -1.85 13.62
N ARG A 13 29.34 -2.21 12.90
CA ARG A 13 29.48 -1.88 11.47
C ARG A 13 28.35 -2.55 10.69
N VAL A 14 27.79 -1.86 9.69
CA VAL A 14 26.77 -2.45 8.81
C VAL A 14 27.33 -3.67 8.07
N GLY A 15 28.59 -3.60 7.61
CA GLY A 15 29.28 -4.68 6.91
C GLY A 15 28.78 -4.88 5.48
N ASN A 16 29.29 -5.92 4.82
CA ASN A 16 28.92 -6.36 3.46
C ASN A 16 29.28 -7.85 3.29
N ASP A 17 29.29 -8.35 2.05
CA ASP A 17 29.56 -9.76 1.76
C ASP A 17 30.98 -10.23 2.14
N PHE A 18 31.92 -9.29 2.33
CA PHE A 18 33.31 -9.58 2.68
C PHE A 18 33.66 -9.18 4.12
N ILE A 19 32.93 -8.20 4.67
CA ILE A 19 33.16 -7.64 6.01
C ILE A 19 31.96 -7.93 6.88
N ARG A 20 32.14 -8.76 7.91
CA ARG A 20 31.09 -9.08 8.87
C ARG A 20 30.55 -7.79 9.52
N GLY A 21 29.23 -7.70 9.61
CA GLY A 21 28.52 -6.61 10.27
C GLY A 21 27.21 -7.08 10.87
N VAL A 22 26.20 -6.22 10.81
CA VAL A 22 24.84 -6.54 11.24
C VAL A 22 24.22 -7.64 10.35
N SER A 23 23.17 -8.31 10.85
CA SER A 23 22.44 -9.30 10.07
C SER A 23 21.80 -8.70 8.80
N GLY A 24 21.42 -9.55 7.85
CA GLY A 24 20.75 -9.08 6.62
C GLY A 24 19.47 -8.29 6.90
N GLY A 25 18.67 -8.74 7.87
CA GLY A 25 17.45 -8.04 8.31
C GLY A 25 17.76 -6.71 8.97
N GLU A 26 18.78 -6.64 9.84
CA GLU A 26 19.22 -5.38 10.44
C GLU A 26 19.76 -4.40 9.40
N ARG A 27 20.54 -4.86 8.41
CA ARG A 27 21.02 -4.02 7.30
C ARG A 27 19.86 -3.40 6.52
N LYS A 28 18.80 -4.17 6.26
CA LYS A 28 17.58 -3.65 5.64
C LYS A 28 16.91 -2.58 6.50
N ARG A 29 16.81 -2.80 7.82
CA ARG A 29 16.28 -1.81 8.77
C ARG A 29 17.16 -0.56 8.87
N VAL A 30 18.47 -0.65 8.66
CA VAL A 30 19.36 0.52 8.58
C VAL A 30 19.03 1.38 7.37
N SER A 31 18.86 0.78 6.18
CA SER A 31 18.43 1.53 4.98
C SER A 31 17.06 2.18 5.14
N ILE A 32 16.13 1.49 5.82
CA ILE A 32 14.83 2.07 6.18
C ILE A 32 15.01 3.28 7.10
N ALA A 33 15.83 3.17 8.14
CA ALA A 33 16.08 4.26 9.06
C ALA A 33 16.71 5.47 8.36
N GLU A 34 17.64 5.24 7.44
CA GLU A 34 18.25 6.27 6.60
C GLU A 34 17.18 7.01 5.77
N ALA A 35 16.35 6.28 5.02
CA ALA A 35 15.29 6.87 4.20
C ALA A 35 14.28 7.67 5.04
N SER A 36 13.91 7.18 6.23
CA SER A 36 13.01 7.91 7.13
C SER A 36 13.65 9.17 7.72
N LEU A 37 14.97 9.20 7.93
CA LEU A 37 15.69 10.37 8.45
C LEU A 37 15.80 11.51 7.42
N CYS A 38 15.65 11.22 6.12
CA CYS A 38 15.61 12.24 5.08
C CYS A 38 14.45 13.24 5.24
N GLY A 39 13.39 12.87 5.97
CA GLY A 39 12.27 13.77 6.27
C GLY A 39 11.44 14.17 5.05
N ALA A 40 11.47 13.38 3.97
CA ALA A 40 10.66 13.65 2.78
C ALA A 40 9.16 13.52 3.08
N ASN A 41 8.37 14.49 2.61
CA ASN A 41 6.91 14.49 2.75
C ASN A 41 6.26 13.33 1.99
N ILE A 42 6.86 12.86 0.90
CA ILE A 42 6.42 11.68 0.14
C ILE A 42 7.52 10.63 0.24
N GLN A 43 7.16 9.42 0.67
CA GLN A 43 8.11 8.32 0.88
C GLN A 43 7.65 7.09 0.12
N CYS A 44 8.49 6.58 -0.78
CA CYS A 44 8.16 5.41 -1.60
C CYS A 44 8.92 4.17 -1.11
N TRP A 45 8.17 3.16 -0.68
CA TRP A 45 8.68 1.92 -0.09
C TRP A 45 8.37 0.74 -1.00
N ASP A 46 9.29 0.42 -1.90
CA ASP A 46 9.18 -0.76 -2.75
C ASP A 46 9.86 -1.97 -2.10
N ASN A 47 9.13 -3.10 -2.04
CA ASN A 47 9.63 -4.37 -1.51
C ASN A 47 10.21 -4.29 -0.08
N ALA A 48 9.78 -3.30 0.72
CA ALA A 48 10.37 -3.01 2.03
C ALA A 48 10.14 -4.13 3.06
N THR A 49 9.05 -4.91 2.92
CA THR A 49 8.76 -6.06 3.79
C THR A 49 9.29 -7.40 3.26
N ARG A 50 9.77 -7.45 2.01
CA ARG A 50 10.25 -8.71 1.40
C ARG A 50 11.43 -9.32 2.19
N GLY A 51 11.29 -10.58 2.61
CA GLY A 51 12.31 -11.28 3.39
C GLY A 51 12.28 -10.98 4.89
N LEU A 52 11.29 -10.22 5.37
CA LEU A 52 10.96 -10.13 6.80
C LEU A 52 9.94 -11.21 7.15
N ASP A 53 9.98 -11.70 8.38
CA ASP A 53 8.88 -12.49 8.94
C ASP A 53 7.64 -11.60 9.16
N ALA A 54 6.47 -12.23 9.33
CA ALA A 54 5.20 -11.52 9.43
C ALA A 54 5.14 -10.51 10.60
N ALA A 55 5.75 -10.83 11.74
CA ALA A 55 5.73 -9.94 12.90
C ALA A 55 6.62 -8.71 12.67
N THR A 56 7.82 -8.92 12.12
CA THR A 56 8.72 -7.81 11.78
C THR A 56 8.13 -6.92 10.66
N ALA A 57 7.43 -7.52 9.68
CA ALA A 57 6.75 -6.76 8.64
C ALA A 57 5.61 -5.90 9.20
N LEU A 58 4.80 -6.44 10.12
CA LEU A 58 3.74 -5.70 10.81
C LEU A 58 4.30 -4.52 11.60
N GLU A 59 5.35 -4.73 12.40
CA GLU A 59 5.98 -3.66 13.16
C GLU A 59 6.59 -2.59 12.25
N PHE A 60 7.11 -2.96 11.08
CA PHE A 60 7.57 -2.00 10.08
C PHE A 60 6.42 -1.12 9.55
N VAL A 61 5.29 -1.71 9.16
CA VAL A 61 4.12 -0.93 8.69
C VAL A 61 3.57 -0.04 9.80
N ARG A 62 3.52 -0.54 11.04
CA ARG A 62 3.10 0.23 12.22
C ARG A 62 4.02 1.41 12.49
N ALA A 63 5.34 1.22 12.40
CA ALA A 63 6.31 2.29 12.56
C ALA A 63 6.13 3.38 11.49
N LEU A 64 5.90 2.99 10.23
CA LEU A 64 5.61 3.95 9.15
C LEU A 64 4.31 4.71 9.39
N LYS A 65 3.25 4.03 9.83
CA LYS A 65 1.96 4.66 10.17
C LYS A 65 2.11 5.72 11.26
N ILE A 66 2.83 5.39 12.33
CA ILE A 66 3.11 6.33 13.43
C ILE A 66 3.97 7.49 12.91
N SER A 67 5.01 7.20 12.13
CA SER A 67 5.88 8.23 11.57
C SER A 67 5.13 9.18 10.64
N ALA A 68 4.24 8.68 9.79
CA ALA A 68 3.39 9.46 8.90
C ALA A 68 2.55 10.46 9.69
N HIS A 69 1.95 10.01 10.79
CA HIS A 69 1.11 10.87 11.62
C HIS A 69 1.91 11.94 12.39
N ILE A 70 3.11 11.60 12.87
CA ILE A 70 3.95 12.54 13.64
C ILE A 70 4.62 13.57 12.75
N LEU A 71 5.11 13.16 11.58
CA LEU A 71 5.92 13.98 10.68
C LEU A 71 5.12 14.61 9.55
N ASP A 72 3.82 14.34 9.47
CA ASP A 72 2.94 14.79 8.39
C ASP A 72 3.48 14.37 7.01
N THR A 73 3.76 13.07 6.87
CA THR A 73 4.28 12.46 5.65
C THR A 73 3.32 11.44 5.06
N THR A 74 3.44 11.23 3.75
CA THR A 74 2.63 10.29 2.97
C THR A 74 3.51 9.13 2.50
N PRO A 75 3.52 8.00 3.21
CA PRO A 75 4.21 6.79 2.78
C PRO A 75 3.38 6.01 1.76
N LEU A 76 3.96 5.69 0.61
CA LEU A 76 3.44 4.77 -0.39
C LEU A 76 4.20 3.45 -0.28
N ILE A 77 3.50 2.35 -0.04
CA ILE A 77 4.12 1.04 0.19
C ILE A 77 3.59 0.03 -0.84
N ALA A 78 4.51 -0.60 -1.59
CA ALA A 78 4.20 -1.76 -2.40
C ALA A 78 4.37 -3.04 -1.56
N ILE A 79 3.26 -3.72 -1.26
CA ILE A 79 3.24 -4.92 -0.40
C ILE A 79 2.78 -6.15 -1.18
N TYR A 80 3.62 -7.19 -1.19
CA TYR A 80 3.35 -8.44 -1.94
C TYR A 80 2.76 -9.55 -1.07
N GLN A 81 3.00 -9.50 0.23
CA GLN A 81 2.47 -10.42 1.23
C GLN A 81 2.07 -9.57 2.44
N CYS A 82 0.78 -9.50 2.71
CA CYS A 82 0.23 -8.63 3.73
C CYS A 82 -0.68 -9.45 4.65
N SER A 83 -0.38 -9.51 5.94
CA SER A 83 -1.32 -10.04 6.92
C SER A 83 -2.52 -9.10 7.04
N GLN A 84 -3.64 -9.62 7.55
CA GLN A 84 -4.82 -8.78 7.81
C GLN A 84 -4.48 -7.62 8.75
N ASP A 85 -3.74 -7.90 9.83
CA ASP A 85 -3.30 -6.87 10.79
C ASP A 85 -2.47 -5.76 10.14
N ALA A 86 -1.65 -6.08 9.14
CA ALA A 86 -0.87 -5.08 8.41
C ALA A 86 -1.75 -4.32 7.41
N TYR A 87 -2.69 -5.01 6.76
CA TYR A 87 -3.64 -4.41 5.83
C TYR A 87 -4.50 -3.34 6.52
N ASP A 88 -4.96 -3.62 7.74
CA ASP A 88 -5.84 -2.73 8.49
C ASP A 88 -5.17 -1.41 8.93
N LEU A 89 -3.84 -1.29 8.77
CA LEU A 89 -3.10 -0.05 9.04
C LEU A 89 -3.12 0.96 7.87
N PHE A 90 -3.47 0.51 6.66
CA PHE A 90 -3.48 1.36 5.47
C PHE A 90 -4.75 2.21 5.41
N ASP A 91 -4.59 3.52 5.21
CA ASP A 91 -5.72 4.42 4.98
C ASP A 91 -6.36 4.14 3.62
N ASN A 92 -5.54 4.15 2.58
CA ASN A 92 -5.94 3.96 1.19
C ASN A 92 -5.18 2.81 0.54
N VAL A 93 -5.82 2.18 -0.44
CA VAL A 93 -5.25 1.10 -1.26
C VAL A 93 -5.43 1.44 -2.72
N VAL A 94 -4.35 1.31 -3.49
CA VAL A 94 -4.37 1.31 -4.96
C VAL A 94 -4.24 -0.14 -5.41
N LEU A 95 -5.15 -0.59 -6.28
CA LEU A 95 -5.00 -1.89 -6.95
C LEU A 95 -4.70 -1.68 -8.43
N LEU A 96 -3.58 -2.24 -8.88
CA LEU A 96 -3.13 -2.18 -10.26
C LEU A 96 -3.22 -3.57 -10.90
N TYR A 97 -3.80 -3.65 -12.10
CA TYR A 97 -3.87 -4.88 -12.90
C TYR A 97 -3.27 -4.62 -14.28
N GLU A 98 -2.11 -5.21 -14.57
CA GLU A 98 -1.39 -5.03 -15.84
C GLU A 98 -1.20 -3.55 -16.24
N GLY A 99 -0.92 -2.68 -15.26
CA GLY A 99 -0.71 -1.25 -15.45
C GLY A 99 -1.99 -0.40 -15.39
N TYR A 100 -3.17 -1.01 -15.32
CA TYR A 100 -4.44 -0.32 -15.16
C TYR A 100 -4.78 -0.14 -13.68
N GLN A 101 -5.18 1.07 -13.29
CA GLN A 101 -5.80 1.29 -11.98
C GLN A 101 -7.23 0.76 -12.00
N ILE A 102 -7.49 -0.24 -11.16
CA ILE A 102 -8.80 -0.88 -11.06
C ILE A 102 -9.54 -0.55 -9.76
N TYR A 103 -8.84 0.11 -8.83
CA TYR A 103 -9.39 0.69 -7.60
C TYR A 103 -8.39 1.68 -6.99
N PHE A 104 -8.88 2.79 -6.44
CA PHE A 104 -8.14 3.62 -5.49
C PHE A 104 -9.11 4.21 -4.46
N GLY A 105 -8.83 4.02 -3.18
CA GLY A 105 -9.64 4.59 -2.12
C GLY A 105 -9.43 3.89 -0.78
N PRO A 106 -10.34 4.10 0.19
CA PRO A 106 -10.21 3.57 1.54
C PRO A 106 -10.04 2.04 1.58
N GLY A 107 -9.02 1.55 2.26
CA GLY A 107 -8.72 0.11 2.32
C GLY A 107 -9.92 -0.72 2.81
N ASN A 108 -10.64 -0.22 3.82
CA ASN A 108 -11.83 -0.88 4.37
C ASN A 108 -13.02 -1.00 3.39
N LYS A 109 -13.03 -0.26 2.26
CA LYS A 109 -14.07 -0.33 1.23
C LYS A 109 -13.68 -1.20 0.04
N ALA A 110 -12.39 -1.50 -0.13
CA ALA A 110 -11.87 -2.19 -1.30
C ALA A 110 -12.50 -3.58 -1.50
N LYS A 111 -12.62 -4.38 -0.43
CA LYS A 111 -13.26 -5.70 -0.50
C LYS A 111 -14.71 -5.61 -1.01
N ALA A 112 -15.51 -4.74 -0.39
CA ALA A 112 -16.92 -4.57 -0.73
C ALA A 112 -17.10 -4.09 -2.18
N TYR A 113 -16.20 -3.24 -2.69
CA TYR A 113 -16.23 -2.79 -4.09
C TYR A 113 -16.16 -3.96 -5.08
N PHE A 114 -15.20 -4.88 -4.91
CA PHE A 114 -15.09 -6.06 -5.78
C PHE A 114 -16.18 -7.10 -5.54
N GLU A 115 -16.69 -7.21 -4.30
CA GLU A 115 -17.85 -8.06 -4.02
C GLU A 115 -19.12 -7.54 -4.70
N ASN A 116 -19.35 -6.23 -4.72
CA ASN A 116 -20.47 -5.59 -5.39
C ASN A 116 -20.36 -5.67 -6.92
N MET A 117 -19.13 -5.68 -7.45
CA MET A 117 -18.85 -5.94 -8.86
C MET A 117 -19.27 -7.35 -9.29
N GLY A 118 -19.27 -8.31 -8.35
CA GLY A 118 -19.69 -9.70 -8.59
C GLY A 118 -18.62 -10.75 -8.31
N TYR A 119 -17.48 -10.38 -7.73
CA TYR A 119 -16.46 -11.33 -7.29
C TYR A 119 -16.74 -11.88 -5.90
N GLU A 120 -16.29 -13.10 -5.65
CA GLU A 120 -16.44 -13.78 -4.37
C GLU A 120 -15.12 -13.76 -3.60
N CYS A 121 -15.17 -13.34 -2.33
CA CYS A 121 -14.07 -13.44 -1.40
C CYS A 121 -14.30 -14.65 -0.48
N PRO A 122 -13.54 -15.75 -0.62
CA PRO A 122 -13.58 -16.88 0.30
C PRO A 122 -13.46 -16.47 1.78
N ASP A 123 -14.21 -17.14 2.66
CA ASP A 123 -14.34 -16.81 4.09
C ASP A 123 -13.02 -16.74 4.87
N ARG A 124 -12.01 -17.50 4.44
CA ARG A 124 -10.70 -17.62 5.12
C ARG A 124 -9.60 -16.81 4.46
N GLN A 125 -9.91 -16.08 3.40
CA GLN A 125 -8.94 -15.28 2.67
C GLN A 125 -8.85 -13.88 3.30
N THR A 126 -7.63 -13.38 3.48
CA THR A 126 -7.42 -11.99 3.92
C THR A 126 -7.88 -11.03 2.82
N THR A 127 -8.20 -9.78 3.18
CA THR A 127 -8.57 -8.78 2.18
C THR A 127 -7.44 -8.54 1.18
N ALA A 128 -6.18 -8.50 1.64
CA ALA A 128 -5.04 -8.31 0.76
C ALA A 128 -4.87 -9.44 -0.26
N ASP A 129 -5.04 -10.69 0.18
CA ASP A 129 -4.98 -11.86 -0.72
C ASP A 129 -6.14 -11.85 -1.71
N PHE A 130 -7.34 -11.50 -1.26
CA PHE A 130 -8.50 -11.37 -2.14
C PHE A 130 -8.27 -10.32 -3.22
N LEU A 131 -7.84 -9.10 -2.85
CA LEU A 131 -7.53 -8.04 -3.81
C LEU A 131 -6.44 -8.46 -4.80
N THR A 132 -5.40 -9.16 -4.33
CA THR A 132 -4.35 -9.69 -5.21
C THR A 132 -4.92 -10.71 -6.18
N SER A 133 -5.81 -11.60 -5.72
CA SER A 133 -6.46 -12.61 -6.56
C SER A 133 -7.28 -12.01 -7.71
N ILE A 134 -7.90 -10.83 -7.52
CA ILE A 134 -8.65 -10.11 -8.57
C ILE A 134 -7.78 -9.81 -9.80
N THR A 135 -6.50 -9.55 -9.59
CA THR A 135 -5.52 -9.27 -10.65
C THR A 135 -5.00 -10.53 -11.35
N SER A 136 -5.43 -11.72 -10.89
CA SER A 136 -5.04 -13.01 -11.46
C SER A 136 -6.26 -13.75 -12.01
N PRO A 137 -6.40 -13.87 -13.34
CA PRO A 137 -7.51 -14.59 -13.96
C PRO A 137 -7.72 -16.02 -13.47
N ALA A 138 -6.65 -16.69 -13.01
CA ALA A 138 -6.68 -18.06 -12.52
C ALA A 138 -7.12 -18.20 -11.05
N GLN A 139 -7.11 -17.11 -10.28
CA GLN A 139 -7.38 -17.14 -8.84
C GLN A 139 -8.69 -16.44 -8.45
N ARG A 140 -9.16 -15.48 -9.24
CA ARG A 140 -10.44 -14.80 -8.95
C ARG A 140 -11.64 -15.68 -9.28
N GLU A 141 -12.65 -15.62 -8.43
CA GLU A 141 -13.89 -16.39 -8.57
C GLU A 141 -15.07 -15.43 -8.68
N ALA A 142 -15.86 -15.57 -9.74
CA ALA A 142 -17.11 -14.83 -9.88
C ALA A 142 -18.20 -15.51 -9.06
N LYS A 143 -19.06 -14.71 -8.41
CA LYS A 143 -20.25 -15.21 -7.73
C LYS A 143 -21.13 -15.99 -8.71
N LYS A 144 -21.79 -17.04 -8.22
CA LYS A 144 -22.73 -17.83 -9.02
C LYS A 144 -23.80 -16.93 -9.68
N GLY A 145 -23.90 -16.97 -11.01
CA GLY A 145 -24.82 -16.14 -11.80
C GLY A 145 -24.29 -14.76 -12.23
N TRP A 146 -23.03 -14.45 -11.90
CA TRP A 146 -22.32 -13.23 -12.28
C TRP A 146 -21.20 -13.46 -13.30
N GLU A 147 -20.96 -14.70 -13.72
CA GLU A 147 -19.82 -15.12 -14.54
C GLU A 147 -19.72 -14.37 -15.88
N GLU A 148 -20.87 -13.99 -16.46
CA GLU A 148 -20.95 -13.23 -17.71
C GLU A 148 -21.16 -11.72 -17.51
N LYS A 149 -21.24 -11.25 -16.26
CA LYS A 149 -21.48 -9.84 -15.92
C LYS A 149 -20.25 -9.13 -15.36
N VAL A 150 -19.29 -9.89 -14.82
CA VAL A 150 -18.04 -9.34 -14.27
C VAL A 150 -17.05 -8.97 -15.38
N PRO A 151 -16.23 -7.92 -15.20
CA PRO A 151 -15.15 -7.61 -16.13
C PRO A 151 -14.11 -8.73 -16.15
N LYS A 152 -13.61 -9.12 -17.33
CA LYS A 152 -12.65 -10.23 -17.49
C LYS A 152 -11.26 -9.74 -17.91
N THR A 153 -11.15 -8.58 -18.54
CA THR A 153 -9.85 -8.03 -18.98
C THR A 153 -9.42 -6.84 -18.13
N PRO A 154 -8.11 -6.54 -17.99
CA PRO A 154 -7.64 -5.35 -17.27
C PRO A 154 -8.34 -4.06 -17.71
N LYS A 155 -8.59 -3.93 -19.02
CA LYS A 155 -9.28 -2.79 -19.62
C LYS A 155 -10.76 -2.73 -19.23
N GLU A 156 -11.45 -3.85 -19.13
CA GLU A 156 -12.83 -3.90 -18.64
C GLU A 156 -12.92 -3.52 -17.15
N PHE A 157 -11.94 -3.95 -16.34
CA PHE A 157 -11.86 -3.51 -14.94
C PHE A 157 -11.62 -2.01 -14.83
N GLU A 158 -10.70 -1.45 -15.63
CA GLU A 158 -10.46 -0.01 -15.67
C GLU A 158 -11.72 0.75 -16.10
N ALA A 159 -12.42 0.26 -17.12
CA ALA A 159 -13.67 0.86 -17.57
C ALA A 159 -14.74 0.81 -16.48
N TYR A 160 -14.90 -0.32 -15.78
CA TYR A 160 -15.82 -0.41 -14.65
C TYR A 160 -15.45 0.59 -13.55
N TRP A 161 -14.16 0.66 -13.20
CA TRP A 161 -13.64 1.61 -12.20
C TRP A 161 -13.95 3.06 -12.58
N LYS A 162 -13.61 3.49 -13.80
CA LYS A 162 -13.85 4.87 -14.25
C LYS A 162 -15.33 5.25 -14.33
N ASN A 163 -16.23 4.27 -14.47
CA ASN A 163 -17.69 4.50 -14.46
C ASN A 163 -18.32 4.29 -13.08
N SER A 164 -17.53 4.01 -12.05
CA SER A 164 -18.02 3.76 -10.69
C SER A 164 -18.34 5.07 -9.95
N ARG A 165 -19.20 4.96 -8.93
CA ARG A 165 -19.47 6.07 -8.01
C ARG A 165 -18.21 6.43 -7.21
N GLU A 166 -17.44 5.43 -6.84
CA GLU A 166 -16.19 5.55 -6.08
C GLU A 166 -15.16 6.39 -6.82
N TYR A 167 -15.00 6.17 -8.14
CA TYR A 167 -14.12 6.99 -8.96
C TYR A 167 -14.64 8.43 -9.11
N SER A 168 -15.94 8.59 -9.29
CA SER A 168 -16.54 9.93 -9.39
C SER A 168 -16.32 10.73 -8.10
N GLN A 169 -16.51 10.11 -6.93
CA GLN A 169 -16.24 10.74 -5.64
C GLN A 169 -14.76 11.06 -5.46
N LEU A 170 -13.87 10.14 -5.84
CA LEU A 170 -12.43 10.37 -5.76
C LEU A 170 -11.99 11.61 -6.57
N ILE A 171 -12.54 11.79 -7.78
CA ILE A 171 -12.21 12.96 -8.60
C ILE A 171 -12.72 14.24 -7.96
N GLU A 172 -13.94 14.24 -7.41
CA GLU A 172 -14.49 15.36 -6.65
C GLU A 172 -13.62 15.71 -5.44
N ASP A 173 -13.23 14.72 -4.63
CA ASP A 173 -12.36 14.92 -3.46
C ASP A 173 -10.99 15.50 -3.85
N ILE A 174 -10.44 15.09 -5.01
CA ILE A 174 -9.18 15.63 -5.53
C ILE A 174 -9.35 17.08 -5.98
N ASP A 175 -10.42 17.38 -6.72
CA ASP A 175 -10.70 18.73 -7.21
C ASP A 175 -10.91 19.71 -6.04
N ASP A 176 -11.70 19.32 -5.05
CA ASP A 176 -11.94 20.09 -3.82
C ASP A 176 -10.62 20.39 -3.07
N TYR A 177 -9.76 19.38 -2.91
CA TYR A 177 -8.46 19.55 -2.26
C TYR A 177 -7.52 20.47 -3.05
N LEU A 178 -7.52 20.37 -4.38
CA LEU A 178 -6.72 21.24 -5.24
C LEU A 178 -7.21 22.69 -5.19
N GLU A 179 -8.52 22.92 -5.06
CA GLU A 179 -9.08 24.25 -4.86
C GLU A 179 -8.69 24.84 -3.50
N GLU A 180 -8.77 24.05 -2.42
CA GLU A 180 -8.32 24.46 -1.08
C GLU A 180 -6.82 24.82 -1.08
N CYS A 181 -6.00 24.06 -1.80
CA CYS A 181 -4.55 24.29 -1.89
C CYS A 181 -4.16 25.44 -2.84
N ARG A 182 -5.06 25.91 -3.70
CA ARG A 182 -4.78 26.95 -4.72
C ARG A 182 -4.14 28.23 -4.14
N PRO A 183 -4.56 28.77 -2.98
CA PRO A 183 -3.92 29.94 -2.37
C PRO A 183 -2.46 29.68 -2.00
N LEU A 184 -2.11 28.48 -1.51
CA LEU A 184 -0.74 28.10 -1.13
C LEU A 184 0.20 28.00 -2.34
N LEU A 185 -0.33 27.53 -3.48
CA LEU A 185 0.41 27.45 -4.74
C LEU A 185 0.71 28.84 -5.32
N SER A 186 -0.16 29.83 -5.08
CA SER A 186 0.03 31.21 -5.57
C SER A 186 1.10 32.00 -4.80
N VAL A 187 1.37 31.64 -3.55
CA VAL A 187 2.35 32.33 -2.67
C VAL A 187 3.77 31.79 -2.86
N SER A 188 3.93 30.57 -3.38
CA SER A 188 5.25 29.91 -3.54
C SER A 188 6.01 30.31 -4.82
N LEU A 189 5.46 31.21 -5.65
CA LEU A 189 6.03 31.66 -6.93
C LEU A 189 6.49 33.12 -6.94
N THR A 190 6.62 33.75 -5.78
CA THR A 190 7.22 35.10 -5.57
C THR A 190 8.30 35.03 -4.51
#